data_AF-A0A9E6BRP7-F1
#
_entry.id   AF-A0A9E6BRP7-F1
#
_cell.length_a   1.000
_cell.length_b   1.000
_cell.length_c   1.000
_cell.angle_alpha   90.00
_cell.angle_beta   90.00
_cell.angle_gamma   90.00
#
_symmetry.space_group_name_H-M   'P 1'
#
loop_
_entity.id
_entity.type
_entity.pdbx_description
1 polymer ?
#
loop_
_entity_poly.entity_id
_entity_poly.type
_entity_poly.pdbx_seq_one_letter_code
_entity_poly.pdbx_strand_id
1 'polypeptide(L)'
;MEVNVLDADRWPEFLAMMRVGFADAFSSTVLASGSAAAPASKSQPVAKATKPVAKEGAADPVTAWKRLVEQIVSKNQTVCFFAPRGIGLTAWNPSERKQTHIRRRFMLLGQTLDGMRVWDVRRGLQVIRGLPGLKGRPIHLRASGVMAGIVLYASLFEPPVERLDLTALPASHRDGPIFLNVLRFLDIPQAVAMAADRANVCLIEPAGADAGDPWQFPRTVATSLGWPTQRLNFARPPQ
;
A
#
# COMPACT_ATOMS: atom_id res chain seq x y z
N MET A 1 -5.55 -10.01 -12.95
CA MET A 1 -6.15 -9.82 -11.60
C MET A 1 -5.51 -8.62 -10.96
N GLU A 2 -6.20 -7.94 -10.07
CA GLU A 2 -5.66 -6.78 -9.36
C GLU A 2 -5.53 -7.08 -7.87
N VAL A 3 -4.37 -6.74 -7.31
CA VAL A 3 -4.04 -6.93 -5.90
C VAL A 3 -3.70 -5.57 -5.30
N ASN A 4 -4.61 -5.07 -4.48
CA ASN A 4 -4.49 -3.80 -3.78
C ASN A 4 -3.88 -4.04 -2.39
N VAL A 5 -2.64 -3.59 -2.19
CA VAL A 5 -1.98 -3.61 -0.89
C VAL A 5 -2.27 -2.30 -0.16
N LEU A 6 -2.96 -2.44 0.97
CA LEU A 6 -3.49 -1.34 1.75
C LEU A 6 -2.47 -0.84 2.76
N ASP A 7 -2.44 0.48 2.93
CA ASP A 7 -1.74 1.17 4.03
C ASP A 7 -2.76 1.55 5.13
N ALA A 8 -2.26 2.20 6.18
CA ALA A 8 -3.10 2.62 7.29
C ALA A 8 -4.09 3.73 6.91
N ASP A 9 -3.77 4.56 5.92
CA ASP A 9 -4.61 5.68 5.48
C ASP A 9 -5.79 5.20 4.61
N ARG A 10 -5.56 4.22 3.73
CA ARG A 10 -6.59 3.67 2.83
C ARG A 10 -7.42 2.55 3.45
N TRP A 11 -6.98 1.96 4.57
CA TRP A 11 -7.75 0.93 5.26
C TRP A 11 -9.16 1.39 5.70
N PRO A 12 -9.34 2.57 6.32
CA PRO A 12 -10.66 3.10 6.65
C PRO A 12 -11.56 3.29 5.43
N GLU A 13 -11.02 3.80 4.31
CA GLU A 13 -11.76 3.98 3.06
C GLU A 13 -12.22 2.64 2.48
N PHE A 14 -11.32 1.66 2.45
CA PHE A 14 -11.64 0.28 2.07
C PHE A 14 -12.77 -0.29 2.94
N LEU A 15 -12.68 -0.16 4.26
CA LEU A 15 -13.73 -0.66 5.16
C LEU A 15 -15.06 0.03 4.95
N ALA A 16 -15.07 1.35 4.77
CA ALA A 16 -16.29 2.11 4.50
C ALA A 16 -16.97 1.64 3.20
N MET A 17 -16.19 1.44 2.14
CA MET A 17 -16.67 0.92 0.86
C MET A 17 -17.21 -0.51 0.99
N MET A 18 -16.45 -1.43 1.60
CA MET A 18 -16.83 -2.84 1.68
C MET A 18 -18.07 -3.09 2.54
N ARG A 19 -18.32 -2.25 3.56
CA ARG A 19 -19.53 -2.34 4.38
C ARG A 19 -20.82 -2.05 3.61
N VAL A 20 -20.76 -1.34 2.47
CA VAL A 20 -21.92 -1.10 1.61
C VAL A 20 -22.44 -2.40 1.00
N GLY A 21 -21.52 -3.26 0.52
CA GLY A 21 -21.87 -4.53 -0.13
C GLY A 21 -21.88 -5.75 0.79
N PHE A 22 -21.14 -5.69 1.89
CA PHE A 22 -20.89 -6.83 2.79
C PHE A 22 -21.08 -6.45 4.25
N ALA A 23 -22.18 -5.76 4.56
CA ALA A 23 -22.49 -5.28 5.91
C ALA A 23 -22.32 -6.37 6.98
N ASP A 24 -22.82 -7.58 6.72
CA ASP A 24 -22.76 -8.70 7.65
C ASP A 24 -21.32 -9.18 7.91
N ALA A 25 -20.49 -9.26 6.86
CA ALA A 25 -19.10 -9.74 6.96
C ALA A 25 -18.18 -8.76 7.70
N PHE A 26 -18.51 -7.46 7.71
CA PHE A 26 -17.71 -6.41 8.35
C PHE A 26 -18.39 -5.77 9.57
N SER A 27 -19.50 -6.35 10.03
CA SER A 27 -20.30 -5.86 11.16
C SER A 27 -19.50 -5.76 12.47
N SER A 28 -18.60 -6.72 12.72
CA SER A 28 -17.72 -6.76 13.90
C SER A 28 -16.41 -5.98 13.74
N THR A 29 -16.07 -5.57 12.51
CA THR A 29 -14.81 -4.87 12.24
C THR A 29 -14.97 -3.40 12.57
N VAL A 30 -14.57 -2.97 13.77
CA VAL A 30 -14.65 -1.57 14.18
C VAL A 30 -13.69 -0.73 13.31
N LEU A 31 -14.20 0.26 12.56
CA LEU A 31 -13.39 1.36 12.07
C LEU A 31 -12.68 1.91 13.30
N ALA A 32 -11.35 2.00 13.31
CA ALA A 32 -10.64 2.59 14.43
C ALA A 32 -11.11 4.05 14.60
N SER A 33 -12.17 4.25 15.39
CA SER A 33 -12.49 5.53 15.96
C SER A 33 -11.31 5.85 16.86
N GLY A 34 -10.72 7.01 16.66
CA GLY A 34 -9.66 7.50 17.53
C GLY A 34 -10.04 7.33 19.01
N SER A 35 -9.02 7.06 19.82
CA SER A 35 -9.06 6.87 21.26
C SER A 35 -9.51 5.48 21.75
N ALA A 36 -8.53 4.61 22.00
CA ALA A 36 -8.67 3.53 22.96
C ALA A 36 -8.75 4.11 24.38
N ALA A 37 -9.92 4.08 25.00
CA ALA A 37 -10.04 4.22 26.44
C ALA A 37 -9.51 2.95 27.12
N ALA A 38 -8.47 3.09 27.95
CA ALA A 38 -8.08 2.12 28.96
C ALA A 38 -8.97 2.29 30.22
N PRO A 39 -9.14 1.27 31.08
CA PRO A 39 -10.16 1.31 32.13
C PRO A 39 -9.75 2.17 33.34
N ALA A 40 -10.76 2.91 33.82
CA ALA A 40 -11.02 3.43 35.16
C ALA A 40 -9.86 3.93 36.05
N SER A 41 -9.73 5.26 36.12
CA SER A 41 -9.41 6.01 37.35
C SER A 41 -10.14 7.36 37.30
N LYS A 42 -10.44 7.94 38.46
CA LYS A 42 -11.63 8.74 38.78
C LYS A 42 -11.65 10.19 38.24
N SER A 43 -12.88 10.66 37.99
CA SER A 43 -13.46 12.02 38.15
C SER A 43 -12.93 13.23 37.34
N GLN A 44 -13.76 13.75 36.41
CA GLN A 44 -14.25 15.15 36.25
C GLN A 44 -14.67 15.50 34.78
N PRO A 45 -15.49 16.55 34.54
CA PRO A 45 -16.62 16.48 33.59
C PRO A 45 -16.33 16.85 32.13
N VAL A 46 -17.28 16.40 31.31
CA VAL A 46 -17.47 16.42 29.86
C VAL A 46 -17.08 17.73 29.15
N ALA A 47 -16.06 17.66 28.28
CA ALA A 47 -15.86 18.58 27.16
C ALA A 47 -16.28 17.92 25.85
N LYS A 48 -17.04 18.65 25.03
CA LYS A 48 -17.75 18.20 23.82
C LYS A 48 -16.84 17.47 22.82
N ALA A 49 -17.34 16.34 22.33
CA ALA A 49 -16.77 15.57 21.23
C ALA A 49 -16.64 16.44 19.97
N THR A 50 -15.41 16.66 19.51
CA THR A 50 -15.13 17.26 18.21
C THR A 50 -15.22 16.15 17.16
N LYS A 51 -16.06 16.35 16.13
CA LYS A 51 -16.25 15.41 15.01
C LYS A 51 -14.89 15.11 14.33
N PRO A 52 -14.65 13.88 13.85
CA PRO A 52 -13.49 13.63 13.01
C PRO A 52 -13.65 14.45 11.72
N VAL A 53 -12.63 15.26 11.44
CA VAL A 53 -12.53 16.04 10.20
C VAL A 53 -12.41 15.06 9.05
N ALA A 54 -13.41 15.06 8.16
CA ALA A 54 -13.34 14.33 6.90
C ALA A 54 -12.17 14.90 6.09
N LYS A 55 -11.25 14.05 5.63
CA LYS A 55 -10.28 14.45 4.59
C LYS A 55 -11.09 14.80 3.33
N GLU A 56 -11.03 16.06 2.90
CA GLU A 56 -11.60 16.51 1.63
C GLU A 56 -11.01 15.68 0.49
N GLY A 57 -11.87 14.98 -0.27
CA GLY A 57 -11.47 14.17 -1.42
C GLY A 57 -11.81 12.67 -1.35
N ALA A 58 -12.24 12.14 -0.20
CA ALA A 58 -12.70 10.75 -0.13
C ALA A 58 -14.04 10.60 -0.87
N ALA A 59 -14.04 9.83 -1.97
CA ALA A 59 -15.26 9.53 -2.73
C ALA A 59 -16.32 8.89 -1.83
N ASP A 60 -17.58 9.24 -2.04
CA ASP A 60 -18.72 8.64 -1.33
C ASP A 60 -18.62 7.09 -1.35
N PRO A 61 -18.67 6.40 -0.19
CA PRO A 61 -18.49 4.94 -0.11
C PRO A 61 -19.43 4.15 -1.01
N VAL A 62 -20.68 4.63 -1.20
CA VAL A 62 -21.66 3.96 -2.07
C VAL A 62 -21.24 4.07 -3.53
N THR A 63 -20.79 5.25 -3.96
CA THR A 63 -20.27 5.49 -5.31
C THR A 63 -18.99 4.69 -5.56
N ALA A 64 -18.06 4.64 -4.60
CA ALA A 64 -16.85 3.83 -4.69
C ALA A 64 -17.18 2.33 -4.83
N TRP A 65 -18.13 1.83 -4.04
CA TRP A 65 -18.62 0.45 -4.13
C TRP A 65 -19.23 0.14 -5.49
N LYS A 66 -20.12 1.00 -6.00
CA LYS A 66 -20.72 0.84 -7.33
C LYS A 66 -19.66 0.76 -8.43
N ARG A 67 -18.67 1.65 -8.40
CA ARG A 67 -17.55 1.65 -9.35
C ARG A 67 -16.74 0.35 -9.28
N LEU A 68 -16.46 -0.16 -8.07
CA LEU A 68 -15.76 -1.43 -7.88
C LEU A 68 -16.56 -2.60 -8.47
N VAL A 69 -17.86 -2.68 -8.19
CA VAL A 69 -18.74 -3.73 -8.73
C VAL A 69 -18.79 -3.65 -10.25
N GLU A 70 -18.99 -2.46 -10.81
CA GLU A 70 -18.98 -2.23 -12.25
C GLU A 70 -17.64 -2.65 -12.87
N GLN A 71 -16.51 -2.32 -12.24
CA GLN A 71 -15.19 -2.75 -12.70
C GLN A 71 -15.06 -4.29 -12.70
N ILE A 72 -15.48 -4.95 -11.64
CA ILE A 72 -15.38 -6.42 -11.50
C ILE A 72 -16.24 -7.10 -12.58
N VAL A 73 -17.48 -6.63 -12.77
CA VAL A 73 -18.44 -7.22 -13.72
C VAL A 73 -18.04 -6.92 -15.16
N SER A 74 -17.78 -5.66 -15.51
CA SER A 74 -17.49 -5.25 -16.90
C SER A 74 -16.17 -5.81 -17.42
N LYS A 75 -15.13 -5.86 -16.59
CA LYS A 75 -13.81 -6.34 -16.99
C LYS A 75 -13.58 -7.82 -16.69
N ASN A 76 -14.59 -8.51 -16.15
CA ASN A 76 -14.48 -9.89 -15.63
C ASN A 76 -13.22 -10.07 -14.76
N GLN A 77 -12.99 -9.09 -13.88
CA GLN A 77 -11.70 -8.90 -13.19
C GLN A 77 -11.79 -9.38 -11.74
N THR A 78 -10.87 -10.24 -11.32
CA THR A 78 -10.68 -10.55 -9.90
C THR A 78 -9.91 -9.42 -9.22
N VAL A 79 -10.45 -8.92 -8.12
CA VAL A 79 -9.81 -7.92 -7.25
C VAL A 79 -9.56 -8.52 -5.87
N CYS A 80 -8.34 -8.37 -5.37
CA CYS A 80 -7.92 -8.80 -4.04
C CYS A 80 -7.45 -7.58 -3.24
N PHE A 81 -7.78 -7.55 -1.95
CA PHE A 81 -7.30 -6.54 -1.02
C PHE A 81 -6.47 -7.21 0.07
N PHE A 82 -5.31 -6.63 0.38
CA PHE A 82 -4.38 -7.20 1.35
C PHE A 82 -3.87 -6.11 2.30
N ALA A 83 -4.06 -6.31 3.60
CA ALA A 83 -3.50 -5.46 4.64
C ALA A 83 -2.34 -6.20 5.35
N PRO A 84 -1.08 -5.77 5.16
CA PRO A 84 0.07 -6.35 5.85
C PRO A 84 0.02 -6.17 7.37
N ARG A 85 0.93 -6.83 8.11
CA ARG A 85 0.94 -6.77 9.58
C ARG A 85 0.96 -5.33 10.11
N GLY A 86 0.24 -5.12 11.20
CA GLY A 86 0.14 -3.81 11.84
C GLY A 86 -0.78 -2.84 11.11
N ILE A 87 -1.53 -3.30 10.12
CA ILE A 87 -2.55 -2.54 9.40
C ILE A 87 -3.87 -3.32 9.48
N GLY A 88 -4.96 -2.58 9.54
CA GLY A 88 -6.30 -3.10 9.55
C GLY A 88 -6.60 -4.00 10.74
N LEU A 89 -7.11 -5.21 10.47
CA LEU A 89 -7.48 -6.18 11.51
C LEU A 89 -6.30 -6.61 12.40
N THR A 90 -5.06 -6.39 11.95
CA THR A 90 -3.85 -6.69 12.71
C THR A 90 -3.19 -5.45 13.31
N ALA A 91 -3.88 -4.30 13.30
CA ALA A 91 -3.35 -3.05 13.83
C ALA A 91 -3.02 -3.17 15.33
N TRP A 92 -1.84 -2.71 15.70
CA TRP A 92 -1.46 -2.59 17.11
C TRP A 92 -2.06 -1.34 17.75
N ASN A 93 -1.89 -1.24 19.07
CA ASN A 93 -2.28 -0.06 19.83
C ASN A 93 -1.78 1.23 19.15
N PRO A 94 -2.67 2.21 18.87
CA PRO A 94 -2.33 3.38 18.08
C PRO A 94 -1.46 4.40 18.82
N SER A 95 -1.25 4.25 20.14
CA SER A 95 -0.41 5.18 20.89
C SER A 95 1.01 5.22 20.34
N GLU A 96 1.51 6.44 20.09
CA GLU A 96 2.82 6.66 19.48
C GLU A 96 3.95 5.99 20.24
N ARG A 97 3.84 5.98 21.58
CA ARG A 97 4.81 5.29 22.45
C ARG A 97 4.87 3.80 22.15
N LYS A 98 3.73 3.12 22.05
CA LYS A 98 3.68 1.67 21.74
C LYS A 98 4.14 1.41 20.31
N GLN A 99 3.72 2.23 19.35
CA GLN A 99 4.17 2.13 17.96
C GLN A 99 5.69 2.28 17.84
N THR A 100 6.29 3.23 18.57
CA THR A 100 7.75 3.41 18.63
C THR A 100 8.45 2.19 19.24
N HIS A 101 7.92 1.65 20.33
CA HIS A 101 8.48 0.43 20.92
C HIS A 101 8.41 -0.76 19.95
N ILE A 102 7.31 -0.92 19.21
CA ILE A 102 7.15 -2.00 18.22
C ILE A 102 8.18 -1.85 17.11
N ARG A 103 8.33 -0.66 16.51
CA ARG A 103 9.33 -0.40 15.46
C ARG A 103 10.76 -0.72 15.94
N ARG A 104 11.12 -0.29 17.15
CA ARG A 104 12.44 -0.56 17.74
C ARG A 104 12.66 -2.05 18.01
N ARG A 105 11.64 -2.79 18.45
CA ARG A 105 11.74 -4.23 18.70
C ARG A 105 12.04 -5.03 17.45
N PHE A 106 11.51 -4.66 16.29
CA PHE A 106 11.91 -5.27 15.03
C PHE A 106 13.41 -5.09 14.78
N MET A 107 13.93 -3.87 14.97
CA MET A 107 15.35 -3.55 14.76
C MET A 107 16.27 -4.31 15.72
N LEU A 108 15.86 -4.50 16.98
CA LEU A 108 16.60 -5.32 17.95
C LEU A 108 16.73 -6.79 17.52
N LEU A 109 15.80 -7.29 16.72
CA LEU A 109 15.83 -8.64 16.16
C LEU A 109 16.50 -8.69 14.77
N GLY A 110 17.20 -7.62 14.36
CA GLY A 110 17.84 -7.54 13.05
C GLY A 110 16.85 -7.42 11.89
N GLN A 111 15.62 -6.96 12.14
CA GLN A 111 14.56 -6.79 11.15
C GLN A 111 14.01 -5.35 11.14
N THR A 112 13.16 -5.02 10.19
CA THR A 112 12.33 -3.81 10.25
C THR A 112 10.87 -4.18 10.10
N LEU A 113 9.97 -3.32 10.60
CA LEU A 113 8.54 -3.52 10.36
C LEU A 113 8.25 -3.58 8.85
N ASP A 114 8.84 -2.69 8.07
CA ASP A 114 8.62 -2.64 6.62
C ASP A 114 9.23 -3.85 5.91
N GLY A 115 10.39 -4.36 6.34
CA GLY A 115 10.96 -5.60 5.82
C GLY A 115 10.07 -6.82 6.10
N MET A 116 9.42 -6.83 7.26
CA MET A 116 8.41 -7.85 7.59
C MET A 116 7.10 -7.67 6.81
N ARG A 117 6.74 -6.44 6.44
CA ARG A 117 5.60 -6.18 5.54
C ARG A 117 5.90 -6.58 4.09
N VAL A 118 7.15 -6.42 3.63
CA VAL A 118 7.60 -7.01 2.35
C VAL A 118 7.37 -8.52 2.39
N TRP A 119 7.77 -9.19 3.47
CA TRP A 119 7.51 -10.63 3.66
C TRP A 119 6.02 -10.97 3.62
N ASP A 120 5.17 -10.18 4.27
CA ASP A 120 3.72 -10.40 4.25
C ASP A 120 3.14 -10.31 2.84
N VAL A 121 3.53 -9.29 2.06
CA VAL A 121 3.08 -9.14 0.66
C VAL A 121 3.54 -10.32 -0.18
N ARG A 122 4.79 -10.77 -0.01
CA ARG A 122 5.33 -11.95 -0.68
C ARG A 122 4.49 -13.20 -0.38
N ARG A 123 4.17 -13.46 0.89
CA ARG A 123 3.30 -14.58 1.27
C ARG A 123 1.89 -14.43 0.69
N GLY A 124 1.33 -13.22 0.71
CA GLY A 124 0.04 -12.94 0.07
C GLY A 124 0.02 -13.29 -1.42
N LEU A 125 1.04 -12.91 -2.17
CA LEU A 125 1.17 -13.26 -3.59
C LEU A 125 1.27 -14.78 -3.83
N GLN A 126 1.97 -15.49 -2.96
CA GLN A 126 2.10 -16.95 -3.06
C GLN A 126 0.76 -17.65 -2.79
N VAL A 127 0.01 -17.19 -1.78
CA VAL A 127 -1.35 -17.68 -1.51
C VAL A 127 -2.23 -17.45 -2.74
N ILE A 128 -2.24 -16.23 -3.27
CA ILE A 128 -3.05 -15.86 -4.45
C ILE A 128 -2.73 -16.76 -5.65
N ARG A 129 -1.45 -17.03 -5.91
CA ARG A 129 -1.01 -17.93 -7.00
C ARG A 129 -1.39 -19.39 -6.77
N GLY A 130 -1.57 -19.81 -5.51
CA GLY A 130 -1.99 -21.14 -5.12
C GLY A 130 -3.50 -21.37 -5.12
N LEU A 131 -4.31 -20.31 -5.12
CA LEU A 131 -5.77 -20.45 -5.07
C LEU A 131 -6.34 -21.04 -6.38
N PRO A 132 -7.22 -22.05 -6.30
CA PRO A 132 -7.96 -22.55 -7.45
C PRO A 132 -8.70 -21.42 -8.17
N GLY A 133 -8.63 -21.40 -9.51
CA GLY A 133 -9.21 -20.33 -10.34
C GLY A 133 -8.36 -19.07 -10.51
N LEU A 134 -7.32 -18.86 -9.68
CA LEU A 134 -6.39 -17.73 -9.80
C LEU A 134 -4.99 -18.12 -10.28
N LYS A 135 -4.65 -19.41 -10.25
CA LYS A 135 -3.38 -19.92 -10.71
C LYS A 135 -3.07 -19.49 -12.15
N GLY A 136 -1.86 -18.97 -12.36
CA GLY A 136 -1.37 -18.53 -13.68
C GLY A 136 -1.98 -17.23 -14.20
N ARG A 137 -2.96 -16.64 -13.52
CA ARG A 137 -3.53 -15.36 -13.94
C ARG A 137 -2.49 -14.24 -13.75
N PRO A 138 -2.37 -13.32 -14.73
CA PRO A 138 -1.49 -12.16 -14.59
C PRO A 138 -1.87 -11.29 -13.38
N ILE A 139 -0.88 -10.79 -12.66
CA ILE A 139 -1.06 -9.99 -11.43
C ILE A 139 -0.71 -8.53 -11.71
N HIS A 140 -1.64 -7.63 -11.40
CA HIS A 140 -1.43 -6.19 -11.32
C HIS A 140 -1.40 -5.80 -9.85
N LEU A 141 -0.25 -5.34 -9.36
CA LEU A 141 -0.05 -5.01 -7.95
C LEU A 141 -0.13 -3.50 -7.75
N ARG A 142 -0.94 -3.07 -6.79
CA ARG A 142 -1.19 -1.66 -6.53
C ARG A 142 -0.92 -1.29 -5.08
N ALA A 143 -0.24 -0.17 -4.89
CA ALA A 143 -0.04 0.43 -3.58
C ALA A 143 0.31 1.91 -3.69
N SER A 144 0.22 2.63 -2.57
CA SER A 144 0.57 4.04 -2.49
C SER A 144 1.51 4.37 -1.34
N GLY A 145 2.20 5.51 -1.46
CA GLY A 145 3.06 6.04 -0.41
C GLY A 145 4.18 5.06 -0.05
N VAL A 146 4.50 4.96 1.24
CA VAL A 146 5.49 4.01 1.76
C VAL A 146 5.14 2.55 1.38
N MET A 147 3.86 2.19 1.30
CA MET A 147 3.44 0.85 0.90
C MET A 147 3.75 0.55 -0.57
N ALA A 148 3.79 1.57 -1.44
CA ALA A 148 4.27 1.41 -2.81
C ALA A 148 5.74 0.94 -2.83
N GLY A 149 6.58 1.49 -1.94
CA GLY A 149 7.95 1.03 -1.76
C GLY A 149 8.03 -0.41 -1.24
N ILE A 150 7.16 -0.79 -0.30
CA ILE A 150 7.07 -2.18 0.19
C ILE A 150 6.71 -3.15 -0.95
N VAL A 151 5.70 -2.80 -1.76
CA VAL A 151 5.29 -3.59 -2.92
C VAL A 151 6.37 -3.68 -3.99
N LEU A 152 7.07 -2.56 -4.25
CA LEU A 152 8.20 -2.53 -5.17
C LEU A 152 9.24 -3.58 -4.77
N TYR A 153 9.66 -3.60 -3.51
CA TYR A 153 10.63 -4.58 -3.02
C TYR A 153 10.06 -6.01 -3.04
N ALA A 154 8.80 -6.21 -2.64
CA ALA A 154 8.18 -7.52 -2.69
C ALA A 154 8.18 -8.11 -4.12
N SER A 155 7.98 -7.27 -5.13
CA SER A 155 8.00 -7.68 -6.54
C SER A 155 9.36 -8.24 -7.00
N LEU A 156 10.47 -7.74 -6.45
CA LEU A 156 11.82 -8.18 -6.80
C LEU A 156 12.12 -9.59 -6.28
N PHE A 157 11.45 -10.01 -5.20
CA PHE A 157 11.67 -11.30 -4.54
C PHE A 157 10.63 -12.37 -4.87
N GLU A 158 9.71 -12.09 -5.80
CA GLU A 158 8.71 -13.04 -6.27
C GLU A 158 8.86 -13.25 -7.78
N PRO A 159 8.29 -14.35 -8.33
CA PRO A 159 8.12 -14.48 -9.76
C PRO A 159 7.49 -13.20 -10.35
N PRO A 160 7.87 -12.80 -11.57
CA PRO A 160 7.39 -11.56 -12.18
C PRO A 160 5.87 -11.40 -12.08
N VAL A 161 5.44 -10.20 -11.72
CA VAL A 161 4.07 -9.75 -11.88
C VAL A 161 3.94 -9.07 -13.23
N GLU A 162 2.72 -8.95 -13.77
CA GLU A 162 2.55 -8.30 -15.07
C GLU A 162 2.72 -6.79 -14.97
N ARG A 163 2.21 -6.20 -13.88
CA ARG A 163 2.21 -4.75 -13.72
C ARG A 163 2.30 -4.32 -12.26
N LEU A 164 3.01 -3.22 -12.01
CA LEU A 164 3.03 -2.46 -10.76
C LEU A 164 2.42 -1.08 -11.00
N ASP A 165 1.36 -0.72 -10.28
CA ASP A 165 0.86 0.66 -10.20
C ASP A 165 1.23 1.24 -8.84
N LEU A 166 2.18 2.18 -8.83
CA LEU A 166 2.79 2.73 -7.61
C LEU A 166 2.46 4.21 -7.48
N THR A 167 1.50 4.54 -6.63
CA THR A 167 1.04 5.92 -6.42
C THR A 167 1.83 6.62 -5.33
N ALA A 168 2.30 7.84 -5.58
CA ALA A 168 3.08 8.62 -4.62
C ALA A 168 4.24 7.81 -4.00
N LEU A 169 4.95 7.05 -4.84
CA LEU A 169 6.13 6.30 -4.42
C LEU A 169 7.21 7.28 -3.95
N PRO A 170 7.73 7.15 -2.71
CA PRO A 170 8.82 8.00 -2.23
C PRO A 170 10.05 7.86 -3.13
N ALA A 171 10.68 8.99 -3.48
CA ALA A 171 11.85 9.02 -4.33
C ALA A 171 13.14 8.52 -3.65
N SER A 172 13.12 8.35 -2.32
CA SER A 172 14.26 7.86 -1.54
C SER A 172 13.80 7.09 -0.30
N HIS A 173 14.62 6.16 0.19
CA HIS A 173 14.45 5.54 1.51
C HIS A 173 14.48 6.52 2.68
N ARG A 174 14.94 7.77 2.48
CA ARG A 174 14.85 8.82 3.51
C ARG A 174 13.41 9.06 3.96
N ASP A 175 12.47 9.04 3.01
CA ASP A 175 11.04 9.24 3.23
C ASP A 175 10.22 7.96 2.90
N GLY A 176 10.93 6.86 2.65
CA GLY A 176 10.39 5.60 2.14
C GLY A 176 10.34 4.48 3.18
N PRO A 177 10.15 3.22 2.73
CA PRO A 177 10.17 2.08 3.65
C PRO A 177 11.56 1.92 4.27
N ILE A 178 11.57 1.58 5.55
CA ILE A 178 12.81 1.46 6.33
C ILE A 178 13.35 0.04 6.17
N PHE A 179 14.54 -0.08 5.60
CA PHE A 179 15.32 -1.32 5.57
C PHE A 179 16.72 -1.07 6.13
N LEU A 180 17.25 -2.02 6.91
CA LEU A 180 18.57 -1.87 7.52
C LEU A 180 19.64 -1.72 6.44
N ASN A 181 20.44 -0.67 6.53
CA ASN A 181 21.60 -0.42 5.66
C ASN A 181 21.33 -0.31 4.15
N VAL A 182 20.08 -0.20 3.70
CA VAL A 182 19.75 -0.28 2.26
C VAL A 182 20.45 0.78 1.40
N LEU A 183 20.56 2.02 1.90
CA LEU A 183 21.21 3.13 1.20
C LEU A 183 22.72 2.94 0.99
N ARG A 184 23.34 1.91 1.61
CA ARG A 184 24.72 1.52 1.30
C ARG A 184 24.84 0.77 -0.04
N PHE A 185 23.71 0.30 -0.58
CA PHE A 185 23.67 -0.54 -1.77
C PHE A 185 22.89 0.14 -2.90
N LEU A 186 21.69 0.65 -2.62
CA LEU A 186 20.84 1.32 -3.62
C LEU A 186 19.75 2.18 -2.98
N ASP A 187 19.11 3.02 -3.79
CA ASP A 187 17.92 3.78 -3.41
C ASP A 187 16.70 3.41 -4.29
N ILE A 188 15.53 3.99 -4.00
CA ILE A 188 14.26 3.65 -4.66
C ILE A 188 14.32 3.73 -6.20
N PRO A 189 14.95 4.74 -6.85
CA PRO A 189 15.00 4.80 -8.31
C PRO A 189 15.73 3.61 -8.95
N GLN A 190 16.77 3.08 -8.29
CA GLN A 190 17.44 1.85 -8.75
C GLN A 190 16.53 0.63 -8.59
N ALA A 191 15.80 0.52 -7.48
CA ALA A 191 14.84 -0.56 -7.28
C ALA A 191 13.70 -0.52 -8.31
N VAL A 192 13.25 0.66 -8.72
CA VAL A 192 12.29 0.85 -9.83
C VAL A 192 12.85 0.30 -11.13
N ALA A 193 14.10 0.62 -11.48
CA ALA A 193 14.73 0.08 -12.69
C ALA A 193 14.80 -1.45 -12.66
N MET A 194 15.20 -2.03 -11.52
CA MET A 194 15.23 -3.50 -11.35
C MET A 194 13.84 -4.15 -11.49
N ALA A 195 12.79 -3.47 -11.01
CA ALA A 195 11.42 -3.96 -11.15
C ALA A 195 10.92 -3.83 -12.59
N ALA A 196 11.26 -2.73 -13.27
CA ALA A 196 10.92 -2.47 -14.66
C ALA A 196 11.59 -3.45 -15.65
N ASP A 197 12.76 -4.00 -15.32
CA ASP A 197 13.34 -5.09 -16.13
C ASP A 197 12.43 -6.33 -16.16
N ARG A 198 11.66 -6.55 -15.09
CA ARG A 198 10.86 -7.77 -14.86
C ARG A 198 9.36 -7.59 -15.12
N ALA A 199 8.83 -6.39 -15.00
CA ALA A 199 7.39 -6.10 -15.05
C ALA A 199 7.11 -4.71 -15.64
N ASN A 200 5.88 -4.45 -16.07
CA ASN A 200 5.48 -3.09 -16.43
C ASN A 200 5.31 -2.26 -15.15
N VAL A 201 5.97 -1.10 -15.06
CA VAL A 201 5.89 -0.21 -13.90
C VAL A 201 5.20 1.09 -14.31
N CYS A 202 4.15 1.46 -13.58
CA CYS A 202 3.46 2.72 -13.72
C CYS A 202 3.61 3.51 -12.42
N LEU A 203 4.38 4.60 -12.47
CA LEU A 203 4.53 5.54 -11.37
C LEU A 203 3.45 6.61 -11.48
N ILE A 204 2.64 6.79 -10.44
CA ILE A 204 1.55 7.78 -10.40
C ILE A 204 1.94 8.87 -9.40
N GLU A 205 2.35 10.03 -9.91
CA GLU A 205 2.87 11.11 -9.06
C GLU A 205 1.76 12.02 -8.52
N PRO A 206 1.82 12.47 -7.26
CA PRO A 206 0.88 13.44 -6.73
C PRO A 206 1.03 14.80 -7.44
N ALA A 207 -0.05 15.58 -7.49
CA ALA A 207 -0.01 16.92 -8.05
C ALA A 207 0.95 17.82 -7.25
N GLY A 208 1.81 18.58 -7.93
CA GLY A 208 2.71 19.57 -7.31
C GLY A 208 4.02 19.01 -6.74
N ALA A 209 4.50 17.85 -7.20
CA ALA A 209 5.81 17.33 -6.81
C ALA A 209 6.96 18.15 -7.44
N ASP A 210 7.45 19.16 -6.71
CA ASP A 210 8.52 20.09 -7.13
C ASP A 210 9.91 19.68 -6.62
N ALA A 211 10.33 18.43 -6.83
CA ALA A 211 11.61 17.93 -6.31
C ALA A 211 12.46 17.23 -7.37
N GLY A 212 13.05 17.99 -8.30
CA GLY A 212 13.97 17.46 -9.33
C GLY A 212 13.33 16.37 -10.23
N ASP A 213 14.14 15.69 -11.04
CA ASP A 213 13.74 14.44 -11.71
C ASP A 213 14.33 13.24 -10.97
N PRO A 214 13.70 12.77 -9.87
CA PRO A 214 14.22 11.63 -9.10
C PRO A 214 14.21 10.33 -9.92
N TRP A 215 13.50 10.32 -11.05
CA TRP A 215 13.35 9.17 -11.93
C TRP A 215 14.28 9.20 -13.14
N GLN A 216 15.25 10.12 -13.17
CA GLN A 216 16.27 10.17 -14.22
C GLN A 216 17.01 8.83 -14.37
N PHE A 217 17.36 8.17 -13.26
CA PHE A 217 18.07 6.89 -13.29
C PHE A 217 17.28 5.79 -14.03
N PRO A 218 16.03 5.42 -13.62
CA PRO A 218 15.28 4.38 -14.32
C PRO A 218 14.93 4.76 -15.77
N ARG A 219 14.75 6.05 -16.10
CA ARG A 219 14.60 6.50 -17.49
C ARG A 219 15.86 6.24 -18.32
N THR A 220 17.03 6.57 -17.79
CA THR A 220 18.31 6.36 -18.46
C THR A 220 18.52 4.87 -18.72
N VAL A 221 18.25 4.01 -17.73
CA VAL A 221 18.32 2.55 -17.89
C VAL A 221 17.36 2.06 -18.98
N ALA A 222 16.12 2.53 -18.98
CA ALA A 222 15.13 2.15 -19.99
C ALA A 222 15.59 2.52 -21.41
N THR A 223 16.16 3.71 -21.59
CA THR A 223 16.73 4.15 -22.88
C THR A 223 17.94 3.31 -23.27
N SER A 224 18.89 3.10 -22.36
CA SER A 224 20.12 2.34 -22.63
C SER A 224 19.85 0.88 -22.98
N LEU A 225 18.80 0.28 -22.39
CA LEU A 225 18.40 -1.11 -22.66
C LEU A 225 17.33 -1.24 -23.77
N GLY A 226 16.91 -0.13 -24.38
CA GLY A 226 15.94 -0.13 -25.48
C GLY A 226 14.56 -0.67 -25.08
N TRP A 227 14.12 -0.44 -23.84
CA TRP A 227 12.83 -0.93 -23.36
C TRP A 227 11.66 -0.24 -24.07
N PRO A 228 10.56 -0.97 -24.33
CA PRO A 228 9.35 -0.37 -24.88
C PRO A 228 8.76 0.63 -23.87
N THR A 229 8.13 1.70 -24.36
CA THR A 229 7.60 2.79 -23.52
C THR A 229 6.65 2.30 -22.44
N GLN A 230 5.87 1.25 -22.74
CA GLN A 230 4.93 0.63 -21.80
C GLN A 230 5.60 0.01 -20.57
N ARG A 231 6.92 -0.23 -20.60
CA ARG A 231 7.63 -0.88 -19.52
C ARG A 231 7.80 0.02 -18.30
N LEU A 232 8.06 1.30 -18.51
CA LEU A 232 8.19 2.31 -17.47
C LEU A 232 7.37 3.53 -17.85
N ASN A 233 6.18 3.64 -17.25
CA ASN A 233 5.24 4.73 -17.50
C ASN A 233 5.15 5.66 -16.30
N PHE A 234 4.87 6.91 -16.59
CA PHE A 234 4.59 7.96 -15.61
C PHE A 234 3.20 8.50 -15.90
N ALA A 235 2.31 8.41 -14.91
CA ALA A 235 0.94 8.89 -15.01
C ALA A 235 0.69 9.96 -13.94
N ARG A 236 -0.24 10.86 -14.23
CA ARG A 236 -0.83 11.73 -13.20
C ARG A 236 -2.14 11.09 -12.73
N PRO A 237 -2.52 11.23 -11.46
CA PRO A 237 -3.81 10.75 -10.98
C PRO A 237 -4.93 11.40 -11.81
N PRO A 238 -6.03 10.67 -12.07
CA PRO A 238 -7.22 11.28 -12.64
C PRO A 238 -7.69 12.42 -11.72
N GLN A 239 -7.96 13.59 -12.31
CA GLN A 239 -8.55 14.75 -11.63
C GLN A 239 -9.95 14.45 -11.14
#